data_AF-A0A3D3PLF6-F1
#
_entry.id   AF-A0A3D3PLF6-F1
#
_cell.length_a   1.000
_cell.length_b   1.000
_cell.length_c   1.000
_cell.angle_alpha   90.00
_cell.angle_beta   90.00
_cell.angle_gamma   90.00
#
_symmetry.space_group_name_H-M   'P 1'
#
loop_
_entity.id
_entity.type
_entity.pdbx_description
1 polymer ?
#
loop_
_entity_poly.entity_id
_entity_poly.type
_entity_poly.pdbx_seq_one_letter_code
_entity_poly.pdbx_strand_id
1 'polypeptide(L)' 'MDEKITEKHAVLVIGAGDATGSAIAKRFAKEGLIACATRRNADKLQPLIDEIV' A
#
# COMPACT_ATOMS: atom_id res chain seq x y z
N MET A 1 -17.78 -20.43 -18.43
CA MET A 1 -16.59 -19.56 -18.45
C MET A 1 -16.87 -18.47 -17.44
N ASP A 2 -16.59 -18.75 -16.17
CA ASP A 2 -16.74 -17.77 -15.09
C ASP A 2 -15.38 -17.16 -14.86
N GLU A 3 -15.11 -16.06 -15.56
CA GLU A 3 -13.98 -15.20 -15.28
C GLU A 3 -14.34 -14.43 -14.00
N LYS A 4 -14.08 -15.06 -12.86
CA LYS A 4 -14.15 -14.37 -11.56
C LYS A 4 -13.15 -13.22 -11.62
N ILE A 5 -13.65 -12.00 -11.83
CA ILE A 5 -12.91 -10.81 -11.44
C ILE A 5 -12.74 -10.95 -9.93
N THR A 6 -11.56 -11.41 -9.50
CA THR A 6 -11.13 -11.28 -8.12
C THR A 6 -11.06 -9.78 -7.87
N GLU A 7 -12.12 -9.22 -7.28
CA GLU A 7 -12.21 -7.82 -6.89
C GLU A 7 -10.99 -7.46 -6.05
N LYS A 8 -9.98 -6.86 -6.67
CA LYS A 8 -8.76 -6.42 -6.01
C LYS A 8 -9.08 -5.10 -5.34
N HIS A 9 -9.30 -5.16 -4.03
CA HIS A 9 -9.53 -3.98 -3.22
C HIS A 9 -8.22 -3.21 -3.05
N ALA A 10 -8.30 -1.88 -3.15
CA ALA A 10 -7.16 -1.00 -3.03
C ALA A 10 -7.35 -0.05 -1.85
N VAL A 11 -6.23 0.38 -1.25
CA VAL A 11 -6.18 1.45 -0.26
C VAL A 11 -5.27 2.56 -0.76
N LEU A 12 -5.72 3.81 -0.66
CA LEU A 12 -4.90 4.99 -0.93
C LEU A 12 -4.48 5.63 0.40
N VAL A 13 -3.18 5.67 0.66
CA VAL A 13 -2.61 6.31 1.85
C VAL A 13 -1.88 7.59 1.44
N ILE A 14 -2.48 8.74 1.78
CA ILE A 14 -1.88 10.05 1.55
C ILE A 14 -1.01 10.42 2.75
N GLY A 15 0.28 10.61 2.52
CA GLY A 15 1.23 10.87 3.59
C GLY A 15 1.70 9.58 4.27
N ALA A 16 2.18 8.61 3.49
CA ALA A 16 2.70 7.32 3.96
C ALA A 16 4.08 7.44 4.65
N GLY A 17 4.20 8.40 5.58
CA GLY A 17 5.36 8.79 6.39
C GLY A 17 5.93 7.68 7.29
N ASP A 18 7.05 7.95 7.96
CA ASP A 18 7.81 6.94 8.71
C ASP A 18 7.09 6.44 9.98
N ALA A 19 5.98 7.08 10.34
CA ALA A 19 5.12 6.72 11.45
C ALA A 19 3.79 6.09 10.95
N THR A 20 2.66 6.74 11.24
CA THR A 20 1.33 6.16 11.06
C THR A 20 0.98 5.80 9.62
N GLY A 21 1.33 6.65 8.66
CA GLY A 21 0.97 6.42 7.25
C GLY A 21 1.57 5.12 6.69
N SER A 22 2.87 4.87 6.92
CA SER A 22 3.49 3.61 6.49
C SER A 22 2.96 2.40 7.27
N ALA A 23 2.69 2.54 8.58
CA ALA A 23 2.11 1.46 9.38
C ALA A 23 0.72 1.03 8.85
N ILE A 24 -0.12 1.99 8.45
CA ILE A 24 -1.42 1.73 7.83
C ILE A 24 -1.25 1.03 6.49
N ALA A 25 -0.39 1.55 5.61
CA ALA A 25 -0.13 0.95 4.30
C ALA A 25 0.36 -0.51 4.43
N LYS A 26 1.29 -0.77 5.36
CA LYS A 26 1.78 -2.12 5.68
C LYS A 26 0.67 -3.04 6.16
N ARG A 27 -0.24 -2.56 7.04
CA ARG A 27 -1.32 -3.40 7.54
C ARG A 27 -2.23 -3.85 6.40
N PHE A 28 -2.67 -2.93 5.55
CA PHE A 28 -3.57 -3.27 4.45
C PHE A 28 -2.90 -4.11 3.36
N ALA A 29 -1.62 -3.89 3.07
CA ALA A 29 -0.86 -4.76 2.16
C ALA A 29 -0.84 -6.22 2.67
N LYS A 30 -0.64 -6.42 3.98
CA LYS A 30 -0.68 -7.75 4.62
C LYS A 30 -2.05 -8.42 4.57
N GLU A 31 -3.13 -7.65 4.50
CA GLU A 31 -4.50 -8.17 4.34
C GLU A 31 -4.83 -8.50 2.86
N GLY A 32 -3.88 -8.32 1.94
CA GLY A 32 -4.04 -8.65 0.53
C GLY A 32 -4.63 -7.53 -0.34
N LEU A 33 -4.72 -6.30 0.18
CA LEU A 33 -5.14 -5.14 -0.60
C LEU A 33 -3.95 -4.56 -1.39
N ILE A 34 -4.26 -3.94 -2.54
CA ILE A 34 -3.29 -3.12 -3.27
C ILE A 34 -3.05 -1.83 -2.47
N ALA A 35 -1.84 -1.68 -1.92
CA ALA A 35 -1.46 -0.47 -1.18
C ALA A 35 -0.90 0.61 -2.12
N CYS A 36 -1.68 1.64 -2.39
CA CYS A 36 -1.26 2.85 -3.09
C CYS A 36 -0.80 3.89 -2.07
N ALA A 37 0.51 4.08 -1.92
CA ALA A 37 1.09 5.01 -0.95
C ALA A 37 1.65 6.27 -1.64
N THR A 38 1.40 7.45 -1.07
CA THR A 38 1.96 8.71 -1.58
C THR A 38 2.73 9.49 -0.52
N ARG A 39 3.79 10.16 -0.95
CA ARG A 39 4.61 11.12 -0.18
C ARG A 39 4.99 12.28 -1.09
N ARG A 40 5.40 13.40 -0.48
CA ARG A 40 5.97 14.55 -1.20
C ARG A 40 7.18 14.17 -2.06
N ASN A 41 8.03 13.28 -1.56
CA ASN A 41 9.21 12.77 -2.26
C ASN A 41 9.03 11.26 -2.46
N ALA A 42 9.00 10.81 -3.71
CA ALA A 42 8.73 9.41 -4.07
C ALA A 42 9.80 8.45 -3.55
N ASP A 43 11.09 8.83 -3.62
CA ASP A 43 12.21 7.97 -3.18
C ASP A 43 12.12 7.55 -1.71
N LYS A 44 11.46 8.37 -0.88
CA LYS A 44 11.24 8.08 0.53
C LYS A 44 10.19 6.98 0.77
N LEU A 45 9.52 6.49 -0.26
CA LEU A 45 8.64 5.32 -0.19
C LEU A 45 9.40 4.00 -0.32
N GLN A 46 10.64 4.00 -0.82
CA GLN A 46 11.39 2.76 -1.06
C GLN A 46 11.46 1.84 0.17
N PRO A 47 11.76 2.34 1.39
CA PRO A 47 11.78 1.47 2.58
C PRO A 47 10.42 0.84 2.88
N LEU A 48 9.32 1.57 2.64
CA LEU A 48 7.97 1.02 2.80
C LEU A 48 7.68 -0.06 1.75
N ILE A 49 8.10 0.15 0.50
CA ILE A 49 7.95 -0.82 -0.58
C ILE A 49 8.69 -2.10 -0.20
N ASP A 50 9.96 -2.00 0.15
CA ASP A 50 10.82 -3.15 0.53
C ASP A 50 10.25 -3.98 1.69
N GLU A 51 9.41 -3.39 2.56
CA GLU A 51 8.76 -4.08 3.67
C GLU A 51 7.42 -4.75 3.31
N ILE A 52 6.78 -4.39 2.19
CA ILE A 52 5.46 -4.90 1.79
C ILE A 52 5.48 -5.83 0.57
N VAL A 53 6.58 -5.88 -0.20
CA VAL A 53 6.73 -6.80 -1.35
C VAL A 53 7.31 -8.15 -0.92
#